data_AF-A0AAP0MHJ0-F1
#
_entry.id   AF-A0AAP0MHJ0-F1
#
_cell.length_a   1.000
_cell.length_b   1.000
_cell.length_c   1.000
_cell.angle_alpha   90.00
_cell.angle_beta   90.00
_cell.angle_gamma   90.00
#
_symmetry.space_group_name_H-M   'P 1'
#
loop_
_entity.id
_entity.type
_entity.pdbx_description
1 polymer ?
#
loop_
_entity_poly.entity_id
_entity_poly.type
_entity_poly.pdbx_seq_one_letter_code
_entity_poly.pdbx_strand_id
1 'polypeptide(L)'
;MAQILCENTQQLAVELDTYENDFDLDGNRVGINTTSASEPVAAKSLCTSGVELKSGRKLTVIIRYNGSKKSVYVYVQYVGNPSKKILKQHIDISNIVPSSICRIHC
;
A
#
# COMPACT_ATOMS: atom_id res chain seq x y z
N MET A 1 -13.64 11.03 3.66
CA MET A 1 -13.69 10.59 2.25
C MET A 1 -12.52 11.23 1.51
N ALA A 2 -11.39 10.55 1.39
CA ALA A 2 -10.34 10.98 0.46
C ALA A 2 -10.68 10.39 -0.90
N GLN A 3 -11.50 11.10 -1.66
CA GLN A 3 -11.77 10.75 -3.05
C GLN A 3 -10.63 11.35 -3.88
N ILE A 4 -9.80 10.51 -4.49
CA ILE A 4 -8.85 10.96 -5.51
C ILE A 4 -9.70 11.27 -6.74
N LEU A 5 -10.27 12.49 -6.78
CA LEU A 5 -11.06 13.01 -7.88
C LEU A 5 -10.10 13.44 -9.00
N CYS A 6 -9.67 12.48 -9.81
CA CYS A 6 -9.10 12.74 -11.12
C CYS A 6 -9.65 11.66 -12.06
N GLU A 7 -10.63 11.99 -12.89
CA GLU A 7 -11.34 11.03 -13.74
C GLU A 7 -10.49 10.42 -14.90
N ASN A 8 -9.15 10.45 -14.81
CA ASN A 8 -8.22 9.71 -15.66
C ASN A 8 -6.86 9.50 -14.95
N THR A 9 -6.84 9.27 -13.64
CA THR A 9 -5.57 8.99 -12.94
C THR A 9 -5.06 7.59 -13.23
N GLN A 10 -3.87 7.52 -13.83
CA GLN A 10 -3.04 6.32 -13.82
C GLN A 10 -2.11 6.39 -12.62
N GLN A 11 -2.43 5.64 -11.56
CA GLN A 11 -1.66 5.66 -10.32
C GLN A 11 -1.54 4.25 -9.72
N LEU A 12 -0.50 4.08 -8.93
CA LEU A 12 -0.31 2.93 -8.05
C LEU A 12 0.15 3.46 -6.69
N ALA A 13 -0.58 3.11 -5.65
CA ALA A 13 -0.28 3.51 -4.28
C ALA A 13 -0.14 2.28 -3.38
N VAL A 14 0.69 2.43 -2.35
CA VAL A 14 0.66 1.56 -1.17
C VAL A 14 0.11 2.41 -0.04
N GLU A 15 -1.08 2.06 0.46
CA GLU A 15 -1.72 2.76 1.57
C GLU A 15 -1.34 2.13 2.92
N LEU A 16 -1.20 3.00 3.93
CA LEU A 16 -1.16 2.64 5.35
C LEU A 16 -2.42 3.23 5.97
N ASP A 17 -3.47 2.43 6.09
CA ASP A 17 -4.77 2.92 6.51
C ASP A 17 -4.99 2.71 8.01
N THR A 18 -5.42 3.80 8.64
CA THR A 18 -5.64 3.88 10.09
C THR A 18 -7.10 4.11 10.43
N TYR A 19 -7.96 4.37 9.46
CA TYR A 19 -9.39 4.53 9.70
C TYR A 19 -10.10 3.31 9.13
N GLU A 20 -11.17 2.87 9.81
CA GLU A 20 -12.01 1.78 9.33
C GLU A 20 -13.23 2.41 8.68
N ASN A 21 -13.20 2.54 7.35
CA ASN A 21 -14.40 2.83 6.58
C ASN A 21 -15.28 1.58 6.47
N ASP A 22 -16.55 1.74 6.11
CA ASP A 22 -17.53 0.64 6.00
C ASP A 22 -17.12 -0.48 5.03
N PHE A 23 -16.18 -0.20 4.12
CA PHE A 23 -15.63 -1.14 3.14
C PHE A 23 -14.28 -1.76 3.56
N ASP A 24 -13.74 -1.38 4.71
CA ASP A 24 -12.45 -1.85 5.19
C ASP A 24 -12.55 -3.13 6.02
N LEU A 25 -11.42 -3.84 6.10
CA LEU A 25 -11.30 -5.03 6.95
C LEU A 25 -11.14 -4.68 8.44
N ASP A 26 -10.37 -3.62 8.72
CA ASP A 26 -10.10 -3.03 10.01
C ASP A 26 -9.39 -1.67 9.85
N GLY A 27 -9.26 -0.90 10.93
CA GLY A 27 -8.56 0.38 10.96
C GLY A 27 -7.03 0.30 11.19
N ASN A 28 -6.37 -0.81 10.85
CA ASN A 28 -4.93 -1.00 10.96
C ASN A 28 -4.41 -1.91 9.83
N ARG A 29 -4.45 -1.41 8.60
CA ARG A 29 -4.20 -2.24 7.40
C ARG A 29 -3.22 -1.60 6.42
N VAL A 30 -2.67 -2.45 5.55
CA VAL A 30 -1.90 -2.06 4.37
C VAL A 30 -2.68 -2.45 3.12
N GLY A 31 -2.74 -1.56 2.14
CA GLY A 31 -3.37 -1.84 0.85
C GLY A 31 -2.49 -1.48 -0.33
N ILE A 32 -2.82 -2.03 -1.50
CA ILE A 32 -2.28 -1.62 -2.79
C ILE A 32 -3.45 -1.15 -3.63
N ASN A 33 -3.41 0.11 -4.04
CA ASN A 33 -4.51 0.80 -4.69
C ASN A 33 -4.08 1.27 -6.08
N THR A 34 -5.03 1.29 -7.00
CA THR A 34 -4.89 1.96 -8.29
C THR A 34 -5.77 3.19 -8.29
N THR A 35 -6.90 3.18 -8.99
CA THR A 35 -7.82 4.30 -9.08
C THR A 35 -8.81 4.40 -7.93
N SER A 36 -8.91 3.36 -7.09
CA SER A 36 -9.87 3.30 -5.98
C SER A 36 -9.18 3.05 -4.64
N ALA A 37 -9.49 3.89 -3.65
CA ALA A 37 -9.12 3.67 -2.26
C ALA A 37 -10.05 2.65 -1.57
N SER A 38 -11.34 2.63 -1.94
CA SER A 38 -12.33 1.73 -1.36
C SER A 38 -12.29 0.32 -1.95
N GLU A 39 -11.67 0.15 -3.11
CA GLU A 39 -11.50 -1.15 -3.78
C GLU A 39 -10.02 -1.39 -4.08
N PRO A 40 -9.21 -1.68 -3.06
CA PRO A 40 -7.79 -1.98 -3.25
C PRO A 40 -7.62 -3.27 -4.07
N VAL A 41 -6.58 -3.32 -4.90
CA VAL A 41 -6.17 -4.53 -5.63
C VAL A 41 -5.77 -5.64 -4.67
N ALA A 42 -5.21 -5.27 -3.52
CA ALA A 42 -4.95 -6.18 -2.42
C ALA A 42 -4.90 -5.40 -1.10
N ALA A 43 -5.47 -5.96 -0.03
CA ALA A 43 -5.37 -5.40 1.31
C ALA A 43 -5.05 -6.49 2.34
N LYS A 44 -4.36 -6.11 3.42
CA LYS A 44 -4.02 -7.00 4.52
C LYS A 44 -3.99 -6.26 5.85
N SER A 45 -4.75 -6.80 6.80
CA SER A 45 -4.68 -6.41 8.21
C SER A 45 -3.27 -6.58 8.79
N LEU A 46 -2.85 -5.62 9.61
CA LEU A 46 -1.61 -5.69 10.40
C LEU A 46 -1.84 -6.30 11.79
N CYS A 47 -3.06 -6.64 12.19
CA CYS A 47 -3.36 -7.16 13.53
C CYS A 47 -2.54 -8.43 13.89
N THR A 48 -2.31 -9.32 12.92
CA THR A 48 -1.47 -10.53 13.10
C THR A 48 0.03 -10.27 12.90
N SER A 49 0.38 -9.06 12.45
CA SER A 49 1.77 -8.67 12.23
C SER A 49 2.49 -8.29 13.53
N GLY A 50 1.74 -7.80 14.52
CA GLY A 50 2.25 -7.16 15.75
C GLY A 50 2.56 -5.67 15.59
N VAL A 51 2.27 -5.09 14.42
CA VAL A 51 2.42 -3.66 14.13
C VAL A 51 1.08 -2.96 14.31
N GLU A 52 1.11 -1.81 14.97
CA GLU A 52 -0.02 -0.90 15.18
C GLU A 52 0.37 0.47 14.62
N LEU A 53 -0.30 0.89 13.56
CA LEU A 53 0.02 2.14 12.85
C LEU A 53 -0.23 3.37 13.73
N LYS A 54 -1.22 3.33 14.64
CA LYS A 54 -1.53 4.45 15.56
C LYS A 54 -0.64 4.50 16.80
N SER A 55 0.33 3.60 16.94
CA SER A 55 1.13 3.48 18.17
C SER A 55 2.07 4.68 18.44
N GLY A 56 2.28 5.56 17.46
CA GLY A 56 3.27 6.64 17.54
C GLY A 56 4.73 6.18 17.45
N ARG A 57 4.96 4.86 17.35
CA ARG A 57 6.30 4.28 17.22
C ARG A 57 6.81 4.45 15.79
N LYS A 58 8.13 4.62 15.64
CA LYS A 58 8.76 4.69 14.33
C LYS A 58 8.66 3.35 13.60
N LEU A 59 8.23 3.41 12.34
CA LEU A 59 8.13 2.26 11.44
C LEU A 59 9.20 2.33 10.35
N THR A 60 9.53 1.18 9.81
CA THR A 60 10.20 1.03 8.52
C THR A 60 9.24 0.34 7.58
N VAL A 61 8.98 0.97 6.44
CA VAL A 61 8.19 0.41 5.34
C VAL A 61 9.11 0.21 4.15
N ILE A 62 9.12 -1.00 3.61
CA ILE A 62 9.92 -1.34 2.43
C ILE A 62 8.96 -1.78 1.34
N ILE A 63 8.99 -1.07 0.22
CA ILE A 63 8.23 -1.41 -0.98
C ILE A 63 9.23 -1.87 -2.02
N ARG A 64 9.06 -3.09 -2.54
CA ARG A 64 9.90 -3.66 -3.61
C ARG A 64 9.04 -4.07 -4.78
N TYR A 65 9.52 -3.78 -5.98
CA TYR A 65 8.96 -4.31 -7.21
C TYR A 65 9.97 -5.25 -7.90
N ASN A 66 9.52 -6.44 -8.26
CA ASN A 66 10.28 -7.35 -9.12
C ASN A 66 9.70 -7.29 -10.52
N GLY A 67 10.42 -6.64 -11.45
CA GLY A 67 9.97 -6.44 -12.84
C GLY A 67 9.87 -7.73 -13.66
N SER A 68 10.66 -8.76 -13.36
CA SER A 68 10.59 -10.05 -14.05
C SER A 68 9.39 -10.88 -13.60
N LYS A 69 9.07 -10.84 -12.30
CA LYS A 69 7.93 -11.56 -11.69
C LYS A 69 6.65 -10.73 -11.66
N LYS A 70 6.70 -9.48 -12.14
CA LYS A 70 5.60 -8.51 -12.09
C LYS A 70 4.93 -8.51 -10.72
N SER A 71 5.72 -8.35 -9.65
CA SER A 71 5.22 -8.53 -8.28
C SER A 71 5.68 -7.39 -7.36
N VAL A 72 4.73 -6.81 -6.64
CA VAL A 72 4.96 -5.85 -5.56
C VAL A 72 5.02 -6.61 -4.24
N TYR A 73 5.97 -6.24 -3.39
CA TYR A 73 6.15 -6.76 -2.04
C TYR A 73 6.18 -5.59 -1.07
N VAL A 74 5.37 -5.69 -0.01
CA VAL A 74 5.32 -4.67 1.05
C VAL A 74 5.73 -5.32 2.37
N TYR A 75 6.70 -4.69 3.03
CA TYR A 75 7.18 -5.07 4.35
C TYR A 75 6.93 -3.93 5.31
N VAL A 76 6.46 -4.25 6.50
CA VAL A 76 6.20 -3.27 7.56
C VAL A 76 6.72 -3.83 8.87
N GLN A 77 7.47 -3.00 9.60
CA GLN A 77 8.00 -3.35 10.92
C GLN A 77 8.28 -2.09 11.74
N TYR A 78 8.38 -2.23 13.06
CA TYR A 78 9.00 -1.19 13.89
C TYR A 78 10.50 -1.09 13.60
N VAL A 79 11.06 0.11 13.74
CA VAL A 79 12.51 0.32 13.62
C VAL A 79 13.25 -0.57 14.62
N GLY A 80 14.30 -1.26 14.15
CA GLY A 80 15.07 -2.21 14.95
C GLY A 80 14.58 -3.66 14.89
N ASN A 81 13.36 -3.90 14.37
CA ASN A 81 12.84 -5.26 14.22
C ASN A 81 13.21 -5.86 12.84
N PRO A 82 13.26 -7.20 12.72
CA PRO A 82 13.40 -7.86 11.43
C PRO A 82 12.27 -7.49 10.46
N SER A 83 12.58 -7.35 9.18
CA SER A 83 11.58 -7.03 8.15
C SER A 83 10.55 -8.16 8.00
N LYS A 84 9.26 -7.84 8.18
CA LYS A 84 8.16 -8.80 8.02
C LYS A 84 7.39 -8.50 6.74
N LYS A 85 7.30 -9.48 5.84
CA LYS A 85 6.52 -9.36 4.60
C LYS A 85 5.03 -9.40 4.96
N ILE A 86 4.31 -8.35 4.62
CA ILE A 86 2.87 -8.24 4.88
C ILE A 86 2.08 -8.59 3.64
N LEU A 87 2.49 -8.05 2.49
CA LEU A 87 1.77 -8.16 1.24
C LEU A 87 2.68 -8.61 0.10
N LYS A 88 2.13 -9.46 -0.77
CA LYS A 88 2.67 -9.81 -2.09
C LYS A 88 1.50 -9.77 -3.06
N GLN A 89 1.62 -8.97 -4.11
CA GLN A 89 0.60 -8.91 -5.15
C GLN A 89 1.25 -8.96 -6.53
N HIS A 90 0.69 -9.78 -7.42
CA HIS A 90 1.09 -9.78 -8.83
C HIS A 90 0.45 -8.57 -9.52
N ILE A 91 1.29 -7.68 -10.03
CA ILE A 91 0.93 -6.42 -10.69
C ILE A 91 1.91 -6.16 -11.83
N ASP A 92 1.37 -6.04 -13.05
CA ASP A 92 2.13 -5.49 -14.15
C ASP A 92 1.98 -3.96 -14.18
N ILE A 93 3.02 -3.25 -13.71
CA ILE A 93 2.98 -1.79 -13.54
C ILE A 93 2.81 -1.08 -14.89
N SER A 94 3.28 -1.67 -16.00
CA SER A 94 3.12 -1.06 -17.33
C SER A 94 1.67 -1.00 -17.81
N ASN A 95 0.77 -1.77 -17.20
CA ASN A 95 -0.66 -1.74 -17.51
C ASN A 95 -1.42 -0.71 -16.66
N ILE A 96 -0.76 -0.09 -15.67
CA ILE A 96 -1.39 0.78 -14.67
C ILE A 96 -0.89 2.21 -14.81
N VAL A 97 0.43 2.41 -14.95
CA VAL A 97 1.06 3.73 -15.06
C VAL A 97 1.88 3.84 -16.34
N PRO A 98 2.01 5.06 -16.91
CA PRO A 98 2.80 5.26 -18.10
C PRO A 98 4.29 4.99 -17.85
N SER A 99 5.05 4.80 -18.93
CA SER A 99 6.50 4.50 -18.88
C SER A 99 7.34 5.61 -18.23
N SER A 100 6.80 6.82 -18.15
CA SER A 100 7.36 7.93 -17.40
C SER A 100 6.30 8.51 -16.48
N ILE A 101 6.63 8.64 -15.20
CA ILE A 101 5.74 9.22 -14.19
C ILE A 101 6.26 10.60 -13.79
N CYS A 102 5.37 11.57 -13.62
CA CYS A 102 5.75 12.85 -13.05
C CYS A 102 6.09 12.65 -11.58
N ARG A 103 7.24 13.17 -11.14
CA ARG A 103 7.64 13.09 -9.74
C ARG A 103 6.83 14.11 -8.95
N ILE A 104 5.92 13.64 -8.11
CA ILE A 104 5.22 14.52 -7.17
C ILE A 104 6.23 14.86 -6.08
N HIS A 105 6.63 16.13 -5.98
CA HIS A 105 7.28 16.65 -4.78
C HIS A 105 6.19 16.88 -3.74
N CYS A 106 6.26 16.12 -2.64
CA CYS A 106 5.49 16.36 -1.43
C CYS A 106 6.33 17.18 -0.45
#